data_AF-A0A2G9MCZ3-F1
#
_entry.id   AF-A0A2G9MCZ3-F1
#
_cell.length_a   1.000
_cell.length_b   1.000
_cell.length_c   1.000
_cell.angle_alpha   90.00
_cell.angle_beta   90.00
_cell.angle_gamma   90.00
#
_symmetry.space_group_name_H-M   'P 1'
#
loop_
_entity.id
_entity.type
_entity.pdbx_description
1 polymer ?
#
loop_
_entity_poly.entity_id
_entity_poly.type
_entity_poly.pdbx_seq_one_letter_code
_entity_poly.pdbx_strand_id
1 'polypeptide(L)' 'MTLINTVIGIVVIIVGFIGILKPEVLLNLQLSGQRKMWGLKVKPTKQSYATMRVVSVVFVIIGIVVLFLF' A
#
# COMPACT_ATOMS: atom_id res chain seq x y z
N MET A 1 8.06 -5.10 -21.83
CA MET A 1 8.66 -4.80 -20.52
C MET A 1 9.81 -3.80 -20.64
N THR A 2 9.52 -2.52 -20.39
CA THR A 2 10.54 -1.47 -20.27
C THR A 2 11.14 -1.50 -18.86
N LEU A 3 12.38 -1.05 -18.69
CA LEU A 3 13.03 -0.96 -17.37
C LEU A 3 12.16 -0.23 -16.34
N ILE A 4 11.43 0.80 -16.80
CA ILE A 4 10.51 1.61 -15.99
C ILE A 4 9.36 0.75 -15.43
N ASN A 5 8.73 -0.09 -16.25
CA ASN A 5 7.63 -0.96 -15.81
C ASN A 5 8.12 -1.99 -14.78
N THR A 6 9.31 -2.55 -14.97
CA THR A 6 9.93 -3.48 -14.01
C THR A 6 10.17 -2.82 -12.66
N VAL A 7 10.74 -1.61 -12.65
CA VAL A 7 10.99 -0.87 -11.41
C VAL A 7 9.67 -0.53 -10.71
N ILE A 8 8.65 -0.07 -11.45
CA ILE A 8 7.34 0.23 -10.89
C ILE A 8 6.72 -1.03 -10.28
N GLY A 9 6.72 -2.15 -11.00
CA GLY A 9 6.17 -3.41 -10.52
C GLY A 9 6.85 -3.90 -9.24
N ILE A 10 8.19 -3.84 -9.19
CA ILE A 10 8.96 -4.21 -7.99
C ILE A 10 8.60 -3.30 -6.80
N VAL A 11 8.57 -1.98 -7.00
CA VAL A 11 8.23 -1.03 -5.93
C VAL A 11 6.83 -1.29 -5.40
N VAL A 12 5.86 -1.53 -6.29
CA VAL A 12 4.48 -1.82 -5.93
C VAL A 12 4.38 -3.11 -5.10
N ILE A 13 5.10 -4.17 -5.48
CA ILE A 13 5.16 -5.42 -4.69
C ILE A 13 5.77 -5.17 -3.32
N ILE A 14 6.88 -4.45 -3.23
CA ILE A 14 7.56 -4.17 -1.95
C ILE A 14 6.63 -3.40 -1.01
N VAL A 15 5.95 -2.37 -1.52
CA VAL A 15 4.99 -1.59 -0.74
C VAL A 15 3.82 -2.46 -0.27
N GLY A 16 3.31 -3.33 -1.15
CA GLY A 16 2.27 -4.30 -0.79
C GLY A 16 2.72 -5.28 0.31
N PHE A 17 3.93 -5.83 0.22
CA PHE A 17 4.48 -6.71 1.26
C PHE A 17 4.65 -5.99 2.61
N ILE A 18 5.14 -4.75 2.59
CA ILE A 18 5.25 -3.93 3.80
C ILE A 18 3.86 -3.72 4.43
N GLY A 19 2.83 -3.49 3.62
CA GLY A 19 1.47 -3.32 4.10
C GLY A 19 0.81 -4.58 4.66
N ILE A 20 1.20 -5.76 4.18
CA ILE A 20 0.77 -7.05 4.73
C ILE A 20 1.43 -7.30 6.09
N LEU A 21 2.76 -7.16 6.15
CA LEU A 21 3.56 -7.46 7.34
C LEU A 21 3.40 -6.39 8.43
N LYS A 22 3.41 -5.12 8.04
CA LYS A 22 3.37 -3.95 8.92
C LYS A 22 2.34 -2.94 8.41
N PRO A 23 1.02 -3.27 8.47
CA PRO A 23 -0.04 -2.38 8.03
C PRO A 23 -0.01 -1.03 8.75
N GLU A 24 0.50 -1.01 9.98
CA GLU A 24 0.65 0.18 10.82
C GLU A 24 1.45 1.30 10.15
N VAL A 25 2.49 0.94 9.40
CA VAL A 25 3.36 1.92 8.73
C VAL A 25 2.58 2.65 7.65
N LEU A 26 1.92 1.91 6.76
CA LEU A 26 1.15 2.51 5.67
C LEU A 26 -0.09 3.24 6.20
N LEU A 27 -0.72 2.72 7.25
CA LEU A 27 -1.89 3.34 7.85
C LEU A 27 -1.53 4.65 8.57
N ASN A 28 -0.41 4.69 9.29
CA ASN A 28 0.11 5.92 9.89
C ASN A 28 0.51 6.95 8.83
N LEU A 29 1.07 6.51 7.70
CA LEU A 29 1.34 7.36 6.55
C LEU A 29 0.06 7.96 5.96
N GLN A 30 -0.97 7.14 5.73
CA GLN A 30 -2.28 7.60 5.25
C GLN A 30 -2.91 8.59 6.23
N LEU A 31 -2.92 8.26 7.52
CA LEU A 31 -3.49 9.11 8.57
C LEU A 31 -2.71 10.43 8.73
N SER A 32 -1.39 10.39 8.60
CA SER A 32 -0.56 11.60 8.59
C SER A 32 -0.91 12.50 7.39
N GLY A 33 -1.06 11.91 6.20
CA GLY A 33 -1.50 12.62 5.00
C GLY A 33 -2.90 13.23 5.16
N GLN A 34 -3.86 12.46 5.67
CA GLN A 34 -5.22 12.94 5.91
C GLN A 34 -5.29 14.01 6.99
N ARG A 35 -4.48 13.91 8.06
CA ARG A 35 -4.34 14.98 9.07
C ARG A 35 -3.82 16.26 8.46
N LYS A 36 -2.81 16.17 7.59
CA LYS A 36 -2.19 17.33 6.95
C LYS A 36 -3.09 17.98 5.91
N MET A 37 -3.82 17.18 5.12
CA MET A 37 -4.70 17.70 4.06
C MET A 37 -6.07 18.15 4.58
N TRP A 38 -6.66 17.42 5.53
CA TRP A 38 -8.07 17.61 5.93
C TRP A 38 -8.26 17.92 7.42
N GLY A 39 -7.19 18.02 8.22
CA GLY A 39 -7.28 18.32 9.65
C GLY A 39 -7.96 17.22 10.50
N LEU A 40 -8.26 16.07 9.90
CA LEU A 40 -9.04 15.01 10.54
C LEU A 40 -8.21 14.22 11.56
N LYS A 41 -8.64 14.21 12.82
CA LYS A 41 -8.06 13.37 13.89
C LYS A 41 -8.70 11.98 13.90
N VAL A 42 -8.53 11.21 12.81
CA VAL A 42 -9.00 9.82 12.76
C VAL A 42 -8.06 8.94 13.60
N LYS A 43 -8.64 8.12 14.47
CA LYS A 43 -7.94 7.06 15.19
C LYS A 43 -8.10 5.75 14.42
N PRO A 44 -7.02 4.97 14.22
CA PRO A 44 -7.11 3.70 13.53
C PRO A 44 -7.90 2.69 14.37
N THR A 45 -8.90 2.05 13.77
CA THR A 45 -9.66 0.96 14.41
C THR A 45 -9.08 -0.39 13.99
N LYS A 46 -9.41 -1.47 14.72
CA LYS A 46 -8.98 -2.84 14.35
C LYS A 46 -9.38 -3.20 12.91
N GLN A 47 -10.52 -2.70 12.45
CA GLN A 47 -10.98 -2.87 11.07
C GLN A 47 -10.08 -2.15 10.06
N SER A 48 -9.61 -0.93 10.37
CA SER A 48 -8.69 -0.19 9.49
C SER A 48 -7.41 -1.00 9.19
N TYR A 49 -6.85 -1.69 10.17
CA TYR A 49 -5.67 -2.55 9.98
C TYR A 49 -5.98 -3.78 9.11
N ALA A 50 -7.14 -4.40 9.29
CA ALA A 50 -7.57 -5.53 8.47
C ALA A 50 -7.80 -5.10 7.02
N THR A 51 -8.51 -4.00 6.80
CA THR A 51 -8.70 -3.39 5.48
C THR A 51 -7.38 -3.07 4.83
N MET A 52 -6.41 -2.52 5.58
CA MET A 52 -5.11 -2.18 5.02
C MET A 52 -4.34 -3.40 4.55
N ARG A 53 -4.42 -4.53 5.26
CA ARG A 53 -3.83 -5.78 4.80
C ARG A 53 -4.46 -6.25 3.49
N VAL A 54 -5.79 -6.20 3.38
CA VAL A 54 -6.51 -6.59 2.16
C VAL A 54 -6.11 -5.70 0.97
N VAL A 55 -6.10 -4.38 1.18
CA VAL A 55 -5.63 -3.42 0.16
C VAL A 55 -4.19 -3.72 -0.24
N SER A 56 -3.34 -4.05 0.72
CA SER A 56 -1.94 -4.37 0.46
C SER A 56 -1.75 -5.65 -0.34
N VAL A 57 -2.60 -6.67 -0.14
CA VAL A 57 -2.66 -7.88 -0.99
C VAL A 57 -3.03 -7.51 -2.42
N VAL A 58 -4.00 -6.61 -2.61
CA VAL A 58 -4.38 -6.13 -3.95
C VAL A 58 -3.20 -5.43 -4.62
N PHE A 59 -2.44 -4.60 -3.90
CA PHE A 59 -1.22 -3.97 -4.43
C PHE A 59 -0.17 -5.00 -4.86
N VAL A 60 0.05 -6.08 -4.09
CA VAL A 60 0.95 -7.16 -4.51
C VAL A 60 0.47 -7.81 -5.80
N ILE A 61 -0.83 -8.11 -5.92
CA ILE A 61 -1.41 -8.71 -7.14
C ILE A 61 -1.20 -7.77 -8.34
N ILE A 62 -1.45 -6.47 -8.18
CA ILE A 62 -1.21 -5.48 -9.23
C ILE A 62 0.27 -5.43 -9.62
N GLY A 63 1.18 -5.45 -8.64
CA GLY A 63 2.62 -5.44 -8.91
C GLY A 63 3.09 -6.68 -9.68
N ILE A 64 2.53 -7.85 -9.35
CA ILE A 64 2.75 -9.09 -10.11
C ILE A 64 2.20 -8.94 -11.53
N VAL A 65 0.97 -8.47 -11.69
CA VAL A 65 0.38 -8.22 -13.02
C VAL A 65 1.26 -7.30 -13.86
N VAL A 66 1.75 -6.20 -13.30
CA VAL A 66 2.64 -5.26 -14.00
C VAL A 66 3.97 -5.92 -14.40
N LEU A 67 4.54 -6.77 -13.55
CA LEU A 67 5.79 -7.48 -13.83
C LEU A 67 5.64 -8.58 -14.88
N PHE A 68 4.50 -9.26 -14.95
CA PHE A 68 4.33 -10.46 -15.78
C PHE A 68 3.52 -10.22 -17.07
N LEU A 69 2.70 -9.16 -17.16
CA LEU A 69 1.84 -8.89 -18.31
C LEU A 69 2.28 -7.69 -19.17
N PHE A 70 3.22 -6.84 -18.73
CA PHE A 70 3.60 -5.58 -19.41
C PHE A 70 5.11 -5.38 -19.51
#